data_AF-A0A7S1JT68-F1
#
_entry.id   AF-A0A7S1JT68-F1
#
_cell.length_a   1.000
_cell.length_b   1.000
_cell.length_c   1.000
_cell.angle_alpha   90.00
_cell.angle_beta   90.00
_cell.angle_gamma   90.00
#
_symmetry.space_group_name_H-M   'P 1'
#
loop_
_entity.id
_entity.type
_entity.pdbx_description
1 polymer ?
#
loop_
_entity_poly.entity_id
_entity_poly.type
_entity_poly.pdbx_seq_one_letter_code
_entity_poly.pdbx_strand_id
1 'polypeptide(L)'
;MDKLFSTIGVIISAAYIALARIALSLFTCKKHPSGQWTIKAFPEVLCRGNRFASVLPFGVIAIILYPIGILLWFGGVCIRAPYRFDDVRFRTRYKFLLYRFTPDKYWWGVVILARNMLLTLAAVIFPSDGYAQVYYTAAVLIVSVVMQVYHMPFRDPRNNYLDMILTMITLFIIVVGVFFIDSQDRKPEAYAIVLTVSVALAVFAVLVTIGLSLFDAIHQDKLNTAETMRAYRYVRDMKVIASLFKEERQEELLHFFYDLTYKEKATMENSLSLLHGEFSLLYKEANDERRNLLRQTTEPSHFRTLKSHIRHAYTQGMGLKCHDAQ
;
A
#
# COMPACT_ATOMS: atom_id res chain seq x y z
N MET A 1 0.16 -21.25 9.23
CA MET A 1 0.76 -21.34 7.87
C MET A 1 0.40 -20.15 7.00
N ASP A 2 -0.82 -19.60 7.06
CA ASP A 2 -1.25 -18.52 6.14
C ASP A 2 -0.46 -17.20 6.28
N LYS A 3 -0.08 -16.82 7.51
CA LYS A 3 0.78 -15.65 7.75
C LYS A 3 2.15 -15.79 7.08
N LEU A 4 2.71 -17.00 7.05
CA LEU A 4 3.99 -17.29 6.38
C LEU A 4 3.86 -17.06 4.87
N PHE A 5 2.79 -17.54 4.24
CA PHE A 5 2.52 -17.27 2.82
C PHE A 5 2.40 -15.77 2.53
N SER A 6 1.77 -15.01 3.41
CA SER A 6 1.68 -13.56 3.23
C SER A 6 3.06 -12.90 3.30
N THR A 7 3.92 -13.29 4.24
CA THR A 7 5.29 -12.77 4.34
C THR A 7 6.14 -13.15 3.13
N ILE A 8 6.04 -14.40 2.67
CA ILE A 8 6.70 -14.86 1.43
C ILE A 8 6.23 -14.03 0.24
N GLY A 9 4.93 -13.73 0.14
CA GLY A 9 4.37 -12.87 -0.90
C GLY A 9 4.96 -11.46 -0.92
N VAL A 10 5.20 -10.86 0.25
CA VAL A 10 5.89 -9.55 0.36
C VAL A 10 7.30 -9.65 -0.20
N ILE A 11 8.06 -10.67 0.21
CA ILE A 11 9.45 -10.87 -0.24
C ILE A 11 9.51 -11.09 -1.75
N ILE A 12 8.65 -11.96 -2.29
CA ILE A 12 8.56 -12.22 -3.73
C ILE A 12 8.24 -10.92 -4.48
N SER A 13 7.29 -10.12 -3.99
CA SER A 13 6.92 -8.84 -4.62
C SER A 13 8.08 -7.84 -4.59
N ALA A 14 8.81 -7.77 -3.47
CA ALA A 14 9.95 -6.87 -3.31
C ALA A 14 11.14 -7.27 -4.19
N ALA A 15 11.42 -8.58 -4.31
CA ALA A 15 12.50 -9.11 -5.13
C ALA A 15 12.17 -9.20 -6.62
N TYR A 16 10.96 -8.81 -7.03
CA TYR A 16 10.44 -9.04 -8.38
C TYR A 16 11.33 -8.46 -9.48
N ILE A 17 11.72 -7.19 -9.37
CA ILE A 17 12.58 -6.54 -10.38
C ILE A 17 13.93 -7.25 -10.47
N ALA A 18 14.57 -7.54 -9.34
CA ALA A 18 15.90 -8.15 -9.30
C ALA A 18 15.89 -9.55 -9.94
N LEU A 19 14.95 -10.40 -9.52
CA LEU A 19 14.83 -11.76 -10.04
C LEU A 19 14.38 -11.79 -11.50
N ALA A 20 13.47 -10.89 -11.91
CA ALA A 20 13.07 -10.76 -13.31
C ALA A 20 14.25 -10.30 -14.19
N ARG A 21 15.08 -9.35 -13.73
CA ARG A 21 16.30 -8.93 -14.44
C ARG A 21 17.31 -10.06 -14.59
N ILE A 22 17.50 -10.88 -13.56
CA ILE A 22 18.38 -12.06 -13.64
C ILE A 22 17.87 -13.02 -14.71
N ALA A 23 16.58 -13.36 -14.70
CA ALA A 23 15.98 -14.23 -15.71
C ALA A 23 16.11 -13.67 -17.14
N LEU A 24 15.94 -12.34 -17.30
CA LEU A 24 16.03 -11.65 -18.58
C LEU A 24 17.47 -11.39 -19.06
N SER A 25 18.46 -11.50 -18.18
CA SER A 25 19.86 -11.18 -18.50
C SER A 25 20.43 -12.03 -19.64
N LEU A 26 19.97 -13.29 -19.76
CA LEU A 26 20.36 -14.22 -20.83
C LEU A 26 19.97 -13.71 -22.23
N PHE A 27 18.92 -12.88 -22.33
CA PHE A 27 18.38 -12.39 -23.58
C PHE A 27 18.96 -11.03 -24.01
N THR A 28 19.92 -10.50 -23.26
CA THR A 28 20.56 -9.22 -23.58
C THR A 28 21.83 -9.42 -24.42
N CYS A 29 21.68 -9.37 -25.75
CA CYS A 29 22.80 -9.53 -26.68
C CYS A 29 23.41 -8.18 -27.08
N LYS A 30 24.74 -8.05 -26.97
CA LYS A 30 25.50 -6.88 -27.42
C LYS A 30 26.46 -7.27 -28.54
N LYS A 31 26.62 -6.39 -29.53
CA LYS A 31 27.61 -6.56 -30.60
C LYS A 31 28.99 -6.13 -30.09
N HIS A 32 29.98 -6.99 -30.26
CA HIS A 32 31.38 -6.70 -29.95
C HIS A 32 32.07 -6.06 -31.18
N PRO A 33 33.13 -5.25 -31.01
CA PRO A 33 33.93 -4.71 -32.12
C PRO A 33 34.47 -5.77 -33.10
N SER A 34 34.61 -7.02 -32.64
CA SER A 34 34.97 -8.17 -33.48
C SER A 34 33.85 -8.64 -34.44
N GLY A 35 32.69 -7.97 -34.44
CA GLY A 35 31.53 -8.31 -35.27
C GLY A 35 30.63 -9.41 -34.70
N GLN A 36 31.06 -10.08 -33.64
CA GLN A 36 30.31 -11.15 -32.98
C GLN A 36 29.29 -10.60 -31.98
N TRP A 37 28.20 -11.34 -31.76
CA TRP A 37 27.16 -11.01 -30.79
C TRP A 37 27.31 -11.90 -29.56
N THR A 38 27.51 -11.29 -28.40
CA THR A 38 27.71 -11.99 -27.13
C THR A 38 26.69 -11.54 -26.09
N ILE A 39 26.43 -12.39 -25.10
CA ILE A 39 25.52 -12.07 -24.00
C ILE A 39 26.19 -11.05 -23.08
N LYS A 40 25.50 -9.97 -22.71
CA LYS A 40 26.07 -8.90 -21.87
C LYS A 40 26.54 -9.41 -20.51
N ALA A 41 25.83 -10.38 -19.93
CA ALA A 41 26.20 -11.00 -18.66
C ALA A 41 27.32 -12.04 -18.78
N PHE A 42 27.45 -12.70 -19.94
CA PHE A 42 28.42 -13.77 -20.19
C PHE A 42 29.09 -13.57 -21.56
N PRO A 43 30.16 -12.76 -21.65
CA PRO A 43 30.82 -12.43 -22.91
C PRO A 43 31.41 -13.64 -23.66
N GLU A 44 31.67 -14.74 -22.95
CA GLU A 44 32.16 -16.01 -23.49
C GLU A 44 31.12 -16.79 -24.32
N VAL A 45 29.83 -16.45 -24.20
CA VAL A 45 28.74 -17.14 -24.91
C VAL A 45 28.26 -16.29 -26.09
N LEU A 46 28.35 -16.87 -27.29
CA LEU A 46 27.84 -16.28 -28.53
C LEU A 46 26.32 -16.43 -28.63
N CYS A 47 25.60 -15.35 -28.93
CA CYS A 47 24.14 -15.36 -29.07
C CYS A 47 23.63 -16.22 -30.24
N ARG A 48 24.49 -16.56 -31.22
CA ARG A 48 24.16 -17.43 -32.36
C ARG A 48 24.91 -18.77 -32.33
N GLY A 49 25.40 -19.21 -31.16
CA GLY A 49 26.14 -20.46 -31.00
C GLY A 49 25.32 -21.61 -30.41
N ASN A 50 25.79 -22.86 -30.60
CA ASN A 50 25.16 -24.05 -30.03
C ASN A 50 25.05 -23.99 -28.49
N ARG A 51 26.01 -23.36 -27.82
CA ARG A 51 25.99 -23.18 -26.36
C ARG A 51 24.81 -22.33 -25.88
N PHE A 52 24.42 -21.31 -26.65
CA PHE A 52 23.23 -20.51 -26.37
C PHE A 52 21.95 -21.33 -26.54
N ALA A 53 21.87 -22.14 -27.60
CA ALA A 53 20.72 -23.01 -27.85
C ALA A 53 20.49 -24.02 -26.70
N SER A 54 21.56 -24.53 -26.07
CA SER A 54 21.43 -25.43 -24.92
C SER A 54 20.94 -24.76 -23.64
N VAL A 55 21.22 -23.48 -23.43
CA VAL A 55 20.82 -22.74 -22.21
C VAL A 55 19.50 -21.98 -22.37
N LEU A 56 19.09 -21.71 -23.61
CA LEU A 56 17.85 -20.99 -23.94
C LEU A 56 16.59 -21.60 -23.28
N PRO A 57 16.36 -22.93 -23.25
CA PRO A 57 15.18 -23.51 -22.61
C PRO A 57 15.08 -23.16 -21.12
N PHE A 58 16.21 -23.18 -20.40
CA PHE A 58 16.25 -22.84 -18.98
C PHE A 58 15.91 -21.36 -18.74
N GLY A 59 16.39 -20.46 -19.60
CA GLY A 59 16.03 -19.04 -19.55
C GLY A 59 14.55 -18.79 -19.80
N VAL A 60 13.96 -19.47 -20.81
CA VAL A 60 12.52 -19.38 -21.11
C VAL A 60 11.69 -19.91 -19.94
N ILE A 61 12.06 -21.05 -19.37
CA ILE A 61 11.39 -21.62 -18.19
C ILE A 61 11.46 -20.64 -17.00
N ALA A 62 12.61 -20.01 -16.75
CA ALA A 62 12.75 -19.04 -15.67
C ALA A 62 11.82 -17.81 -15.86
N ILE A 63 11.67 -17.31 -17.08
CA ILE A 63 10.76 -16.20 -17.41
C ILE A 63 9.28 -16.60 -17.24
N ILE A 64 8.93 -17.81 -17.66
CA ILE A 64 7.57 -18.33 -17.54
C ILE A 64 7.21 -18.54 -16.07
N LEU A 65 8.08 -19.19 -15.30
CA LEU A 65 7.79 -19.54 -13.91
C LEU A 65 7.77 -18.33 -12.99
N TYR A 66 8.68 -17.37 -13.18
CA TYR A 66 8.82 -16.24 -12.24
C TYR A 66 8.13 -14.95 -12.71
N PRO A 67 8.67 -14.13 -13.64
CA PRO A 67 7.99 -12.89 -14.05
C PRO A 67 6.53 -13.11 -14.49
N ILE A 68 6.31 -14.04 -15.44
CA ILE A 68 4.98 -14.26 -16.01
C ILE A 68 4.10 -15.02 -15.01
N GLY A 69 4.63 -16.10 -14.42
CA GLY A 69 3.90 -16.97 -13.49
C GLY A 69 3.42 -16.23 -12.25
N ILE A 70 4.25 -15.38 -11.64
CA ILE A 70 3.86 -14.58 -10.48
C ILE A 70 2.82 -13.53 -10.86
N LEU A 71 2.95 -12.87 -12.02
CA LEU A 71 1.96 -11.91 -12.48
C LEU A 71 0.59 -12.57 -12.72
N LEU A 72 0.57 -13.72 -13.39
CA LEU A 72 -0.66 -14.49 -13.63
C LEU A 72 -1.25 -15.05 -12.34
N TRP A 73 -0.42 -15.52 -11.42
CA TRP A 73 -0.87 -15.97 -10.10
C TRP A 73 -1.56 -14.82 -9.37
N PHE A 74 -0.89 -13.68 -9.19
CA PHE A 74 -1.43 -12.56 -8.42
C PHE A 74 -2.65 -11.95 -9.10
N GLY A 75 -2.63 -11.84 -10.45
CA GLY A 75 -3.81 -11.48 -11.24
C GLY A 75 -4.99 -12.42 -11.00
N GLY A 76 -4.74 -13.73 -11.03
CA GLY A 76 -5.75 -14.74 -10.75
C GLY A 76 -6.29 -14.70 -9.32
N VAL A 77 -5.47 -14.28 -8.34
CA VAL A 77 -5.93 -14.03 -6.96
C VAL A 77 -6.84 -12.81 -6.91
N CYS A 78 -6.47 -11.70 -7.57
CA CYS A 78 -7.30 -10.51 -7.63
C CYS A 78 -8.67 -10.78 -8.28
N ILE A 79 -8.73 -11.56 -9.38
CA ILE A 79 -10.00 -11.93 -10.02
C ILE A 79 -10.90 -12.75 -9.07
N ARG A 80 -10.30 -13.61 -8.23
CA ARG A 80 -11.04 -14.44 -7.27
C ARG A 80 -11.34 -13.73 -5.95
N ALA A 81 -10.67 -12.61 -5.67
CA ALA A 81 -10.78 -11.87 -4.43
C ALA A 81 -12.23 -11.51 -4.05
N PRO A 82 -13.08 -10.93 -4.93
CA PRO A 82 -14.44 -10.57 -4.54
C PRO A 82 -15.30 -11.77 -4.14
N TYR A 83 -15.10 -12.93 -4.77
CA TYR A 83 -15.89 -14.14 -4.51
C TYR A 83 -15.42 -14.94 -3.30
N ARG A 84 -14.18 -14.74 -2.85
CA ARG A 84 -13.55 -15.49 -1.75
C ARG A 84 -13.17 -14.61 -0.57
N PHE A 85 -13.63 -13.36 -0.55
CA PHE A 85 -13.26 -12.42 0.49
C PHE A 85 -13.80 -12.83 1.87
N ASP A 86 -14.92 -13.55 1.94
CA ASP A 86 -15.52 -13.99 3.23
C ASP A 86 -14.68 -15.05 3.97
N ASP A 87 -13.80 -15.77 3.27
CA ASP A 87 -12.93 -16.75 3.88
C ASP A 87 -11.75 -16.10 4.61
N VAL A 88 -11.70 -16.30 5.93
CA VAL A 88 -10.63 -15.82 6.83
C VAL A 88 -9.25 -16.31 6.37
N ARG A 89 -9.15 -17.53 5.84
CA ARG A 89 -7.87 -18.11 5.38
C ARG A 89 -7.38 -17.38 4.14
N PHE A 90 -8.26 -17.13 3.17
CA PHE A 90 -7.94 -16.38 1.96
C PHE A 90 -7.46 -14.96 2.30
N ARG A 91 -8.21 -14.23 3.16
CA ARG A 91 -7.81 -12.88 3.59
C ARG A 91 -6.47 -12.86 4.30
N THR A 92 -6.20 -13.85 5.15
CA THR A 92 -4.94 -13.92 5.90
C THR A 92 -3.75 -14.21 4.98
N ARG A 93 -3.95 -15.11 4.00
CA ARG A 93 -2.90 -15.53 3.06
C ARG A 93 -2.49 -14.44 2.07
N TYR A 94 -3.47 -13.72 1.52
CA TYR A 94 -3.24 -12.68 0.50
C TYR A 94 -3.32 -11.26 1.06
N LYS A 95 -3.16 -11.11 2.39
CA LYS A 95 -3.18 -9.82 3.07
C LYS A 95 -2.19 -8.84 2.46
N PHE A 96 -0.98 -9.29 2.11
CA PHE A 96 0.04 -8.45 1.49
C PHE A 96 -0.40 -7.80 0.17
N LEU A 97 -1.21 -8.50 -0.62
CA LEU A 97 -1.65 -8.08 -1.95
C LEU A 97 -2.87 -7.16 -1.87
N LEU A 98 -3.84 -7.51 -1.03
CA LEU A 98 -5.15 -6.84 -1.00
C LEU A 98 -5.23 -5.70 0.02
N TYR A 99 -4.62 -5.87 1.19
CA TYR A 99 -4.88 -5.00 2.36
C TYR A 99 -4.13 -3.66 2.30
N ARG A 100 -3.14 -3.54 1.41
CA ARG A 100 -2.36 -2.30 1.18
C ARG A 100 -3.16 -1.24 0.41
N PHE A 101 -4.18 -1.67 -0.33
CA PHE A 101 -4.98 -0.82 -1.21
C PHE A 101 -6.40 -0.63 -0.67
N THR A 102 -7.08 0.40 -1.15
CA THR A 102 -8.49 0.63 -0.88
C THR A 102 -9.33 -0.53 -1.45
N PRO A 103 -10.44 -0.95 -0.79
CA PRO A 103 -11.26 -2.07 -1.26
C PRO A 103 -11.73 -1.94 -2.71
N ASP A 104 -11.93 -0.73 -3.24
CA ASP A 104 -12.34 -0.54 -4.64
C ASP A 104 -11.21 -0.76 -5.66
N LYS A 105 -9.96 -0.76 -5.18
CA LYS A 105 -8.72 -0.74 -5.99
C LYS A 105 -7.75 -1.86 -5.59
N TYR A 106 -8.27 -2.99 -5.11
CA TYR A 106 -7.47 -4.13 -4.66
C TYR A 106 -6.55 -4.73 -5.74
N TRP A 107 -6.86 -4.51 -7.03
CA TRP A 107 -6.10 -5.01 -8.18
C TRP A 107 -4.82 -4.22 -8.45
N TRP A 108 -4.62 -3.07 -7.79
CA TRP A 108 -3.48 -2.19 -8.04
C TRP A 108 -2.11 -2.85 -7.76
N GLY A 109 -2.05 -3.82 -6.84
CA GLY A 109 -0.83 -4.59 -6.61
C GLY A 109 -0.31 -5.29 -7.87
N VAL A 110 -1.22 -5.78 -8.72
CA VAL A 110 -0.88 -6.43 -10.00
C VAL A 110 -0.38 -5.39 -11.01
N VAL A 111 -0.94 -4.18 -11.00
CA VAL A 111 -0.47 -3.06 -11.85
C VAL A 111 0.97 -2.70 -11.53
N ILE A 112 1.33 -2.64 -10.23
CA ILE A 112 2.71 -2.38 -9.81
C ILE A 112 3.66 -3.49 -10.30
N LEU A 113 3.25 -4.76 -10.22
CA LEU A 113 4.06 -5.88 -10.76
C LEU A 113 4.18 -5.82 -12.28
N ALA A 114 3.10 -5.48 -12.99
CA ALA A 114 3.10 -5.31 -14.44
C ALA A 114 4.03 -4.17 -14.87
N ARG A 115 3.96 -3.03 -14.19
CA ARG A 115 4.92 -1.91 -14.35
C ARG A 115 6.35 -2.39 -14.16
N ASN A 116 6.62 -3.08 -13.05
CA ASN A 116 7.96 -3.59 -12.75
C ASN A 116 8.47 -4.53 -13.85
N MET A 117 7.61 -5.40 -14.39
CA MET A 117 7.94 -6.26 -15.52
C MET A 117 8.29 -5.44 -16.77
N LEU A 118 7.46 -4.46 -17.12
CA LEU A 118 7.71 -3.56 -18.26
C LEU A 118 9.06 -2.86 -18.11
N LEU A 119 9.39 -2.33 -16.92
CA LEU A 119 10.70 -1.71 -16.66
C LEU A 119 11.85 -2.70 -16.88
N THR A 120 11.67 -3.98 -16.53
CA THR A 120 12.72 -5.00 -16.76
C THR A 120 12.91 -5.38 -18.24
N LEU A 121 11.88 -5.22 -19.08
CA LEU A 121 11.95 -5.53 -20.51
C LEU A 121 12.76 -4.51 -21.32
N ALA A 122 12.94 -3.28 -20.82
CA ALA A 122 13.66 -2.21 -21.52
C ALA A 122 15.03 -2.66 -22.05
N ALA A 123 15.80 -3.38 -21.22
CA ALA A 123 17.15 -3.81 -21.58
C ALA A 123 17.18 -4.99 -22.57
N VAL A 124 16.08 -5.75 -22.67
CA VAL A 124 15.95 -6.88 -23.59
C VAL A 124 15.47 -6.40 -24.97
N ILE A 125 14.52 -5.46 -24.99
CA ILE A 125 13.98 -4.92 -26.24
C ILE A 125 15.02 -4.05 -26.95
N PHE A 126 15.78 -3.23 -26.20
CA PHE A 126 16.73 -2.27 -26.77
C PHE A 126 18.17 -2.51 -26.29
N PRO A 127 18.79 -3.69 -26.47
CA PRO A 127 20.03 -4.05 -25.78
C PRO A 127 21.24 -3.19 -26.18
N SER A 128 21.23 -2.61 -27.39
CA SER A 128 22.33 -1.80 -27.95
C SER A 128 22.03 -0.30 -28.04
N ASP A 129 20.78 0.13 -27.87
CA ASP A 129 20.38 1.55 -27.99
C ASP A 129 19.98 2.08 -26.60
N GLY A 130 20.94 2.75 -25.93
CA GLY A 130 20.74 3.30 -24.60
C GLY A 130 19.67 4.39 -24.56
N TYR A 131 19.54 5.19 -25.63
CA TYR A 131 18.51 6.22 -25.71
C TYR A 131 17.13 5.59 -25.76
N ALA A 132 16.95 4.57 -26.61
CA ALA A 132 15.67 3.85 -26.69
C ALA A 132 15.28 3.18 -25.37
N GLN A 133 16.25 2.63 -24.60
CA GLN A 133 15.99 2.13 -23.26
C GLN A 133 15.44 3.22 -22.33
N VAL A 134 16.05 4.41 -22.35
CA VAL A 134 15.60 5.55 -21.54
C VAL A 134 14.20 6.01 -21.96
N TYR A 135 13.93 6.22 -23.25
CA TYR A 135 12.62 6.65 -23.75
C TYR A 135 11.51 5.68 -23.32
N TYR A 136 11.74 4.38 -23.53
CA TYR A 136 10.77 3.34 -23.18
C TYR A 136 10.53 3.31 -21.66
N THR A 137 11.60 3.38 -20.86
CA THR A 137 11.48 3.34 -19.39
C THR A 137 10.77 4.59 -18.87
N ALA A 138 11.09 5.77 -19.40
CA ALA A 138 10.43 7.03 -19.05
C ALA A 138 8.93 6.99 -19.39
N ALA A 139 8.56 6.49 -20.58
CA ALA A 139 7.17 6.35 -20.98
C ALA A 139 6.38 5.45 -20.02
N VAL A 140 6.94 4.30 -19.61
CA VAL A 140 6.32 3.38 -18.63
C VAL A 140 6.12 4.07 -17.27
N LEU A 141 7.12 4.82 -16.80
CA LEU A 141 7.03 5.54 -15.52
C LEU A 141 6.00 6.69 -15.57
N ILE A 142 5.96 7.47 -16.65
CA ILE A 142 4.97 8.55 -16.83
C ILE A 142 3.56 7.97 -16.81
N VAL A 143 3.29 6.93 -17.60
CA VAL A 143 1.98 6.25 -17.62
C VAL A 143 1.62 5.73 -16.23
N SER A 144 2.58 5.15 -15.51
CA SER A 144 2.36 4.69 -14.13
C SER A 144 1.97 5.82 -13.20
N VAL A 145 2.62 6.98 -13.27
CA VAL A 145 2.30 8.11 -12.39
C VAL A 145 0.93 8.69 -12.74
N VAL A 146 0.60 8.83 -14.03
CA VAL A 146 -0.72 9.29 -14.47
C VAL A 146 -1.82 8.37 -13.93
N MET A 147 -1.65 7.05 -14.08
CA MET A 147 -2.62 6.09 -13.53
C MET A 147 -2.72 6.20 -12.01
N GLN A 148 -1.62 6.44 -11.32
CA GLN A 148 -1.58 6.54 -9.86
C GLN A 148 -2.24 7.81 -9.33
N VAL A 149 -2.00 8.95 -9.96
CA VAL A 149 -2.66 10.23 -9.64
C VAL A 149 -4.16 10.12 -9.86
N TYR A 150 -4.58 9.47 -10.95
CA TYR A 150 -5.99 9.28 -11.25
C TYR A 150 -6.69 8.34 -10.24
N HIS A 151 -6.04 7.22 -9.88
CA HIS A 151 -6.69 6.22 -9.03
C HIS A 151 -6.50 6.45 -7.53
N MET A 152 -5.41 7.07 -7.06
CA MET A 152 -5.05 7.16 -5.63
C MET A 152 -5.36 5.86 -4.85
N PRO A 153 -4.70 4.74 -5.21
CA PRO A 153 -5.13 3.39 -4.82
C PRO A 153 -4.74 2.98 -3.40
N PHE A 154 -3.75 3.62 -2.77
CA PHE A 154 -3.31 3.24 -1.44
C PHE A 154 -4.32 3.67 -0.37
N ARG A 155 -4.56 2.78 0.59
CA ARG A 155 -5.49 3.04 1.71
C ARG A 155 -5.05 4.20 2.60
N ASP A 156 -3.74 4.33 2.82
CA ASP A 156 -3.16 5.49 3.49
C ASP A 156 -2.77 6.53 2.42
N PRO A 157 -3.37 7.75 2.43
CA PRO A 157 -3.04 8.82 1.51
C PRO A 157 -1.54 9.11 1.42
N ARG A 158 -0.81 9.02 2.55
CA ARG A 158 0.65 9.27 2.59
C ARG A 158 1.41 8.32 1.68
N ASN A 159 0.97 7.06 1.57
CA ASN A 159 1.61 6.08 0.70
C ASN A 159 1.41 6.40 -0.78
N ASN A 160 0.30 7.05 -1.16
CA ASN A 160 0.13 7.55 -2.53
C ASN A 160 1.21 8.60 -2.84
N TYR A 161 1.40 9.59 -1.95
CA TYR A 161 2.42 10.63 -2.15
C TYR A 161 3.84 10.08 -2.17
N LEU A 162 4.17 9.17 -1.25
CA LEU A 162 5.50 8.56 -1.21
C LEU A 162 5.82 7.80 -2.50
N ASP A 163 4.89 6.97 -2.99
CA ASP A 163 5.13 6.19 -4.20
C ASP A 163 5.17 7.08 -5.46
N MET A 164 4.42 8.21 -5.49
CA MET A 164 4.56 9.23 -6.53
C MET A 164 5.94 9.90 -6.50
N ILE A 165 6.39 10.39 -5.33
CA ILE A 165 7.69 11.06 -5.17
C ILE A 165 8.83 10.11 -5.55
N LEU A 166 8.80 8.86 -5.11
CA LEU A 166 9.81 7.86 -5.43
C LEU A 166 9.87 7.54 -6.93
N THR A 167 8.71 7.43 -7.58
CA THR A 167 8.63 7.20 -9.02
C THR A 167 9.20 8.40 -9.80
N MET A 168 8.98 9.62 -9.30
CA MET A 168 9.52 10.84 -9.88
C MET A 168 11.04 11.00 -9.71
N ILE A 169 11.57 10.67 -8.55
CA ILE A 169 13.02 10.61 -8.33
C ILE A 169 13.64 9.60 -9.29
N THR A 170 13.00 8.44 -9.46
CA THR A 170 13.47 7.41 -10.41
C THR A 170 13.45 7.92 -11.86
N LEU A 171 12.39 8.62 -12.27
CA LEU A 171 12.31 9.25 -13.59
C LEU A 171 13.44 10.27 -13.78
N PHE A 172 13.68 11.14 -12.80
CA PHE A 172 14.76 12.13 -12.83
C PHE A 172 16.14 11.47 -12.99
N ILE A 173 16.43 10.43 -12.20
CA ILE A 173 17.69 9.68 -12.28
C ILE A 173 17.91 9.12 -13.69
N ILE A 174 16.88 8.55 -14.30
CA ILE A 174 16.97 7.97 -15.65
C ILE A 174 17.27 9.04 -16.71
N VAL A 175 16.69 10.25 -16.57
CA VAL A 175 16.95 11.37 -17.47
C VAL A 175 18.38 11.87 -17.35
N VAL A 176 18.87 12.03 -16.12
CA VAL A 176 20.27 12.40 -15.89
C VAL A 176 21.21 11.34 -16.46
N GLY A 177 20.81 10.06 -16.43
CA GLY A 177 21.55 8.96 -17.05
C GLY A 177 21.81 9.11 -18.55
N VAL A 178 21.01 9.90 -19.28
CA VAL A 178 21.20 10.16 -20.72
C VAL A 178 22.54 10.81 -21.01
N PHE A 179 23.02 11.70 -20.13
CA PHE A 179 24.29 12.39 -20.29
C PHE A 179 25.50 11.45 -20.27
N PHE A 180 25.34 10.23 -19.75
CA PHE A 180 26.40 9.23 -19.64
C PHE A 180 26.35 8.17 -20.75
N ILE A 181 25.50 8.33 -21.76
CA ILE A 181 25.42 7.40 -22.90
C ILE A 181 26.50 7.77 -23.92
N ASP A 182 27.47 6.87 -24.10
CA ASP A 182 28.56 7.02 -25.07
C ASP A 182 28.03 6.88 -26.51
N SER A 183 28.22 7.90 -27.34
CA SER A 183 27.58 8.03 -28.65
C SER A 183 28.58 7.75 -29.78
N GLN A 184 28.51 6.57 -30.40
CA GLN A 184 29.40 6.27 -31.54
C GLN A 184 28.88 6.72 -32.92
N ASP A 185 27.58 6.96 -33.17
CA ASP A 185 27.12 7.08 -34.58
C ASP A 185 25.91 8.01 -34.88
N ARG A 186 25.40 8.81 -33.93
CA ARG A 186 24.27 9.76 -34.19
C ARG A 186 24.58 11.12 -33.61
N LYS A 187 24.20 12.22 -34.29
CA LYS A 187 24.32 13.62 -33.81
C LYS A 187 23.76 13.73 -32.37
N PRO A 188 24.61 13.59 -31.35
CA PRO A 188 24.15 13.18 -30.02
C PRO A 188 23.51 14.36 -29.28
N GLU A 189 23.95 15.56 -29.63
CA GLU A 189 23.57 16.82 -29.00
C GLU A 189 22.08 17.13 -29.20
N ALA A 190 21.56 17.01 -30.43
CA ALA A 190 20.16 17.34 -30.71
C ALA A 190 19.19 16.36 -30.05
N TYR A 191 19.48 15.05 -30.09
CA TYR A 191 18.64 14.04 -29.44
C TYR A 191 18.72 14.11 -27.92
N ALA A 192 19.91 14.33 -27.36
CA ALA A 192 20.08 14.51 -25.92
C ALA A 192 19.35 15.77 -25.42
N ILE A 193 19.42 16.89 -26.14
CA ILE A 193 18.71 18.12 -25.79
C ILE A 193 17.19 17.91 -25.86
N VAL A 194 16.67 17.37 -26.96
CA VAL A 194 15.23 17.11 -27.11
C VAL A 194 14.73 16.14 -26.05
N LEU A 195 15.49 15.09 -25.73
CA LEU A 195 15.17 14.14 -24.66
C LEU A 195 15.19 14.81 -23.29
N THR A 196 16.23 15.58 -22.98
CA THR A 196 16.34 16.27 -21.69
C THR A 196 15.20 17.26 -21.51
N VAL A 197 14.87 18.05 -22.54
CA VAL A 197 13.78 19.04 -22.50
C VAL A 197 12.41 18.38 -22.40
N SER A 198 12.13 17.36 -23.22
CA SER A 198 10.83 16.66 -23.20
C SER A 198 10.59 15.94 -21.87
N VAL A 199 11.62 15.31 -21.29
CA VAL A 199 11.44 14.66 -19.99
C VAL A 199 11.49 15.68 -18.84
N ALA A 200 12.26 16.76 -18.92
CA ALA A 200 12.20 17.84 -17.92
C ALA A 200 10.80 18.48 -17.88
N LEU A 201 10.17 18.68 -19.04
CA LEU A 201 8.79 19.15 -19.15
C LEU A 201 7.81 18.15 -18.52
N ALA A 202 7.97 16.85 -18.81
CA ALA A 202 7.15 15.81 -18.19
C ALA A 202 7.35 15.77 -16.67
N VAL A 203 8.58 15.93 -16.19
CA VAL A 203 8.90 16.00 -14.77
C VAL A 203 8.23 17.21 -14.13
N PHE A 204 8.34 18.38 -14.76
CA PHE A 204 7.71 19.61 -14.30
C PHE A 204 6.19 19.47 -14.23
N ALA A 205 5.55 18.94 -15.27
CA ALA A 205 4.11 18.73 -15.31
C ALA A 205 3.65 17.83 -14.15
N VAL A 206 4.38 16.75 -13.87
CA VAL A 206 4.04 15.87 -12.75
C VAL A 206 4.29 16.55 -11.39
N LEU A 207 5.38 17.30 -11.22
CA LEU A 207 5.62 18.08 -10.00
C LEU A 207 4.48 19.07 -9.72
N VAL A 208 3.94 19.71 -10.77
CA VAL A 208 2.76 20.57 -10.66
C VAL A 208 1.54 19.76 -10.20
N THR A 209 1.27 18.60 -10.81
CA THR A 209 0.15 17.75 -10.36
C THR A 209 0.30 17.27 -8.91
N ILE A 210 1.53 17.03 -8.45
CA ILE A 210 1.82 16.68 -7.05
C ILE A 210 1.59 17.88 -6.14
N GLY A 211 2.06 19.07 -6.53
CA GLY A 211 1.84 20.31 -5.78
C GLY A 211 0.35 20.59 -5.57
N LEU A 212 -0.44 20.42 -6.63
CA LEU A 212 -1.90 20.57 -6.57
C LEU A 212 -2.55 19.50 -5.67
N SER A 213 -2.21 18.23 -5.86
CA SER A 213 -2.79 17.13 -5.06
C SER A 213 -2.34 17.13 -3.59
N LEU A 214 -1.16 17.67 -3.27
CA LEU A 214 -0.73 17.94 -1.90
C LEU A 214 -1.45 19.14 -1.30
N PHE A 215 -1.61 20.21 -2.08
CA PHE A 215 -2.39 21.38 -1.66
C PHE A 215 -3.82 20.97 -1.30
N ASP A 216 -4.46 20.18 -2.17
CA ASP A 216 -5.80 19.66 -1.96
C ASP A 216 -5.87 18.74 -0.73
N ALA A 217 -4.90 17.86 -0.51
CA ALA A 217 -4.90 17.01 0.67
C ALA A 217 -4.61 17.75 1.97
N ILE A 218 -3.70 18.73 1.98
CA ILE A 218 -3.48 19.58 3.15
C ILE A 218 -4.75 20.39 3.46
N HIS A 219 -5.43 20.86 2.42
CA HIS A 219 -6.69 21.58 2.56
C HIS A 219 -7.79 20.67 3.14
N GLN A 220 -7.94 19.46 2.59
CA GLN A 220 -8.90 18.45 3.05
C GLN A 220 -8.61 17.95 4.47
N ASP A 221 -7.35 17.73 4.84
CA ASP A 221 -6.97 17.28 6.18
C ASP A 221 -7.27 18.35 7.25
N LYS A 222 -7.05 19.62 6.92
CA LYS A 222 -7.44 20.74 7.79
C LYS A 222 -8.96 20.82 7.98
N LEU A 223 -9.73 20.61 6.91
CA LEU A 223 -11.20 20.57 6.98
C LEU A 223 -11.69 19.40 7.85
N ASN A 224 -11.21 18.19 7.61
CA ASN A 224 -11.60 17.00 8.35
C ASN A 224 -11.17 17.03 9.82
N THR A 225 -9.98 17.57 10.13
CA THR A 225 -9.53 17.76 11.51
C THR A 225 -10.41 18.77 12.25
N ALA A 226 -10.83 19.85 11.57
CA ALA A 226 -11.73 20.83 12.16
C ALA A 226 -13.11 20.24 12.47
N GLU A 227 -13.65 19.38 11.59
CA GLU A 227 -14.91 18.67 11.83
C GLU A 227 -14.81 17.63 12.95
N THR A 228 -13.74 16.83 12.98
CA THR A 228 -13.50 15.83 14.03
C THR A 228 -13.30 16.49 15.40
N MET A 229 -12.60 17.64 15.46
CA MET A 229 -12.45 18.44 16.67
C MET A 229 -13.77 19.06 17.14
N ARG A 230 -14.70 19.40 16.24
CA ARG A 230 -16.06 19.81 16.61
C ARG A 230 -16.81 18.65 17.26
N ALA A 231 -16.79 17.46 16.65
CA ALA A 231 -17.41 16.27 17.22
C ALA A 231 -16.84 15.89 18.60
N TYR A 232 -15.52 15.97 18.79
CA TYR A 232 -14.88 15.69 20.09
C TYR A 232 -15.27 16.71 21.18
N ARG A 233 -15.42 17.99 20.82
CA ARG A 233 -15.94 19.02 21.73
C ARG A 233 -17.38 18.72 22.16
N TYR A 234 -18.27 18.35 21.24
CA TYR A 234 -19.63 17.97 21.59
C TYR A 234 -19.69 16.80 22.58
N VAL A 235 -18.91 15.74 22.37
CA VAL A 235 -18.85 14.59 23.28
C VAL A 235 -18.31 14.98 24.66
N ARG A 236 -17.29 15.84 24.71
CA ARG A 236 -16.73 16.34 25.97
C ARG A 236 -17.74 17.19 26.73
N ASP A 237 -18.39 18.13 26.07
CA ASP A 237 -19.35 19.04 26.70
C ASP A 237 -20.57 18.25 27.20
N MET A 238 -21.01 17.22 26.46
CA MET A 238 -22.04 16.29 26.91
C MET A 238 -21.63 15.49 28.17
N LYS A 239 -20.35 15.07 28.29
CA LYS A 239 -19.85 14.43 29.53
C LYS A 239 -19.87 15.38 30.74
N VAL A 240 -19.59 16.67 30.52
CA VAL A 240 -19.66 17.68 31.58
C VAL A 240 -21.11 17.86 32.02
N ILE A 241 -22.04 18.00 31.07
CA ILE A 241 -23.47 18.08 31.36
C ILE A 241 -23.95 16.84 32.12
N ALA A 242 -23.60 15.63 31.68
CA ALA A 242 -23.92 14.39 32.38
C ALA A 242 -23.37 14.33 33.82
N SER A 243 -22.24 15.00 34.09
CA SER A 243 -21.68 15.10 35.44
C SER A 243 -22.41 16.10 36.35
N LEU A 244 -23.22 16.99 35.78
CA LEU A 244 -24.15 17.86 36.52
C LEU A 244 -25.39 17.09 36.99
N PHE A 245 -25.79 16.02 36.27
CA PHE A 245 -26.89 15.13 36.66
C PHE A 245 -26.51 14.11 37.75
N LYS A 246 -25.34 14.23 38.37
CA LYS A 246 -25.00 13.44 39.56
C LYS A 246 -25.94 13.81 40.72
N GLU A 247 -26.28 12.80 41.51
CA GLU A 247 -27.23 12.86 42.63
C GLU A 247 -26.96 14.03 43.60
N GLU A 248 -25.68 14.41 43.75
CA GLU A 248 -25.19 15.50 44.61
C GLU A 248 -25.59 16.92 44.16
N ARG A 249 -26.04 17.13 42.91
CA ARG A 249 -26.44 18.45 42.36
C ARG A 249 -27.88 18.52 41.84
N GLN A 250 -28.72 17.55 42.19
CA GLN A 250 -30.09 17.48 41.68
C GLN A 250 -30.98 18.66 42.10
N GLU A 251 -30.81 19.21 43.30
CA GLU A 251 -31.61 20.35 43.78
C GLU A 251 -31.31 21.65 43.02
N GLU A 252 -30.04 21.94 42.76
CA GLU A 252 -29.61 23.10 41.95
C GLU A 252 -30.13 23.00 40.50
N LEU A 253 -30.11 21.78 39.95
CA LEU A 253 -30.60 21.52 38.61
C LEU A 253 -32.12 21.68 38.53
N LEU A 254 -32.87 21.24 39.54
CA LEU A 254 -34.32 21.42 39.61
C LEU A 254 -34.71 22.89 39.68
N HIS A 255 -33.97 23.71 40.43
CA HIS A 255 -34.17 25.15 40.49
C HIS A 255 -33.92 25.82 39.13
N PHE A 256 -32.87 25.42 38.42
CA PHE A 256 -32.61 25.89 37.05
C PHE A 256 -33.76 25.55 36.09
N PHE A 257 -34.33 24.34 36.18
CA PHE A 257 -35.50 23.96 35.37
C PHE A 257 -36.78 24.72 35.73
N TYR A 258 -36.89 25.23 36.96
CA TYR A 258 -38.02 26.04 37.42
C TYR A 258 -37.96 27.48 36.91
N ASP A 259 -36.75 28.04 36.78
CA ASP A 259 -36.52 29.41 36.29
C ASP A 259 -36.65 29.56 34.75
N LEU A 260 -36.78 28.46 34.00
CA LEU A 260 -36.92 28.48 32.54
C LEU A 260 -38.32 28.89 32.08
N THR A 261 -38.40 29.67 31.00
CA THR A 261 -39.65 30.03 30.36
C THR A 261 -40.30 28.80 29.71
N TYR A 262 -41.64 28.76 29.63
CA TYR A 262 -42.39 27.65 29.01
C TYR A 262 -41.87 27.26 27.61
N LYS A 263 -41.51 28.25 26.79
CA LYS A 263 -40.97 28.03 25.43
C LYS A 263 -39.58 27.38 25.43
N GLU A 264 -38.75 27.71 26.41
CA GLU A 264 -37.39 27.18 26.56
C GLU A 264 -37.45 25.72 27.04
N LYS A 265 -38.34 25.43 28.00
CA LYS A 265 -38.60 24.07 28.48
C LYS A 265 -39.07 23.13 27.36
N ALA A 266 -40.04 23.57 26.55
CA ALA A 266 -40.53 22.77 25.42
C ALA A 266 -39.45 22.51 24.35
N THR A 267 -38.56 23.48 24.12
CA THR A 267 -37.42 23.33 23.18
C THR A 267 -36.37 22.35 23.74
N MET A 268 -36.18 22.36 25.06
CA MET A 268 -35.25 21.47 25.75
C MET A 268 -35.76 20.03 25.81
N GLU A 269 -37.06 19.81 26.05
CA GLU A 269 -37.69 18.49 26.02
C GLU A 269 -37.60 17.85 24.62
N ASN A 270 -37.86 18.63 23.56
CA ASN A 270 -37.75 18.16 22.18
C ASN A 270 -36.30 17.77 21.83
N SER A 271 -35.32 18.60 22.20
CA SER A 271 -33.90 18.29 21.93
C SER A 271 -33.41 17.09 22.74
N LEU A 272 -33.85 16.92 23.99
CA LEU A 272 -33.54 15.75 24.82
C LEU A 272 -34.12 14.45 24.24
N SER A 273 -35.34 14.50 23.69
CA SER A 273 -35.99 13.33 23.07
C SER A 273 -35.25 12.86 21.81
N LEU A 274 -34.76 13.80 20.99
CA LEU A 274 -33.96 13.49 19.80
C LEU A 274 -32.61 12.87 20.17
N LEU A 275 -31.94 13.42 21.19
CA LEU A 275 -30.70 12.83 21.70
C LEU A 275 -30.94 11.43 22.25
N HIS A 276 -32.02 11.21 23.01
CA HIS A 276 -32.35 9.89 23.54
C HIS A 276 -32.56 8.84 22.44
N GLY A 277 -33.23 9.21 21.34
CA GLY A 277 -33.41 8.34 20.17
C GLY A 277 -32.09 7.89 19.55
N GLU A 278 -31.22 8.84 19.20
CA GLU A 278 -29.92 8.57 18.57
C GLU A 278 -28.97 7.79 19.49
N PHE A 279 -28.89 8.16 20.78
CA PHE A 279 -28.04 7.44 21.73
C PHE A 279 -28.56 6.02 22.04
N SER A 280 -29.87 5.79 22.00
CA SER A 280 -30.43 4.44 22.20
C SER A 280 -30.04 3.48 21.06
N LEU A 281 -29.95 3.98 19.83
CA LEU A 281 -29.50 3.20 18.67
C LEU A 281 -28.01 2.87 18.78
N LEU A 282 -27.16 3.85 19.10
CA LEU A 282 -25.73 3.64 19.31
C LEU A 282 -25.45 2.71 20.50
N TYR A 283 -26.22 2.82 21.59
CA TYR A 283 -26.11 1.92 22.73
C TYR A 283 -26.49 0.49 22.35
N LYS A 284 -27.55 0.32 21.55
CA LYS A 284 -27.99 -0.99 21.07
C LYS A 284 -26.94 -1.64 20.17
N GLU A 285 -26.37 -0.89 19.23
CA GLU A 285 -25.29 -1.35 18.35
C GLU A 285 -24.03 -1.74 19.14
N ALA A 286 -23.56 -0.89 20.05
CA ALA A 286 -22.39 -1.17 20.88
C ALA A 286 -22.61 -2.39 21.81
N ASN A 287 -23.83 -2.57 22.32
CA ASN A 287 -24.17 -3.69 23.19
C ASN A 287 -24.34 -4.99 22.39
N ASP A 288 -24.80 -4.92 21.14
CA ASP A 288 -24.82 -6.05 20.22
C ASP A 288 -23.41 -6.44 19.77
N GLU A 289 -22.53 -5.47 19.49
CA GLU A 289 -21.12 -5.71 19.22
C GLU A 289 -20.41 -6.34 20.44
N ARG A 290 -20.66 -5.83 21.65
CA ARG A 290 -20.16 -6.42 22.90
C ARG A 290 -20.72 -7.83 23.13
N ARG A 291 -22.00 -8.08 22.83
CA ARG A 291 -22.59 -9.43 22.92
C ARG A 291 -21.97 -10.39 21.89
N ASN A 292 -21.64 -9.91 20.70
CA ASN A 292 -20.95 -10.69 19.68
C ASN A 292 -19.50 -11.01 20.08
N LEU A 293 -18.78 -10.04 20.67
CA LEU A 293 -17.45 -10.26 21.25
C LEU A 293 -17.50 -11.23 22.45
N LEU A 294 -18.51 -11.10 23.32
CA LEU A 294 -18.71 -12.01 24.45
C LEU A 294 -19.06 -13.43 23.98
N ARG A 295 -19.86 -13.58 22.92
CA ARG A 295 -20.13 -14.86 22.25
C ARG A 295 -18.88 -15.48 21.65
N GLN A 296 -17.98 -14.68 21.05
CA GLN A 296 -16.67 -15.17 20.58
C GLN A 296 -15.78 -15.64 21.75
N THR A 297 -15.83 -15.00 22.91
CA THR A 297 -15.06 -15.43 24.10
C THR A 297 -15.68 -16.61 24.87
N THR A 298 -16.97 -16.90 24.69
CA THR A 298 -17.67 -18.00 25.38
C THR A 298 -17.71 -19.30 24.58
N GLU A 299 -17.15 -19.32 23.36
CA GLU A 299 -16.98 -20.56 22.59
C GLU A 299 -15.94 -21.47 23.29
N PRO A 300 -16.28 -22.72 23.67
CA PRO A 300 -15.50 -23.57 24.58
C PRO A 300 -14.14 -24.06 24.03
N SER A 301 -13.79 -23.68 22.80
CA SER A 301 -12.48 -23.91 22.19
C SER A 301 -11.45 -22.86 22.65
N HIS A 302 -11.84 -21.59 22.81
CA HIS A 302 -10.92 -20.50 23.17
C HIS A 302 -10.56 -20.50 24.67
N PHE A 303 -11.49 -20.93 25.52
CA PHE A 303 -11.29 -21.03 26.97
C PHE A 303 -10.27 -22.11 27.36
N ARG A 304 -10.17 -23.20 26.59
CA ARG A 304 -9.15 -24.25 26.80
C ARG A 304 -7.73 -23.74 26.51
N THR A 305 -7.57 -22.91 25.49
CA THR A 305 -6.28 -22.34 25.06
C THR A 305 -5.79 -21.22 25.99
N LEU A 306 -6.71 -20.45 26.57
CA LEU A 306 -6.37 -19.42 27.56
C LEU A 306 -5.99 -20.07 28.91
N LYS A 307 -6.71 -21.13 29.31
CA LYS A 307 -6.42 -21.89 30.54
C LYS A 307 -5.11 -22.66 30.47
N SER A 308 -4.65 -23.07 29.27
CA SER A 308 -3.32 -23.69 29.10
C SER A 308 -2.18 -22.67 29.11
N HIS A 309 -2.37 -21.48 28.52
CA HIS A 309 -1.38 -20.39 28.56
C HIS A 309 -1.17 -19.84 29.97
N ILE A 310 -2.25 -19.65 30.74
CA ILE A 310 -2.17 -19.19 32.13
C ILE A 310 -1.48 -20.24 33.00
N ARG A 311 -1.73 -21.53 32.75
CA ARG A 311 -1.10 -22.63 33.50
C ARG A 311 0.40 -22.74 33.21
N HIS A 312 0.82 -22.49 31.96
CA HIS A 312 2.24 -22.47 31.57
C HIS A 312 3.00 -21.26 32.15
N ALA A 313 2.38 -20.08 32.16
CA ALA A 313 2.96 -18.87 32.75
C ALA A 313 3.16 -19.00 34.27
N TYR A 314 2.25 -19.68 34.95
CA TYR A 314 2.34 -19.90 36.41
C TYR A 314 3.44 -20.90 36.81
N THR A 315 3.72 -21.91 35.97
CA THR A 315 4.82 -22.86 36.21
C THR A 315 6.21 -22.30 35.90
N GLN A 316 6.35 -21.31 35.01
CA GLN A 316 7.64 -20.65 34.75
C GLN A 316 7.97 -19.52 35.73
N GLY A 317 6.96 -18.94 36.39
CA GLY A 317 7.15 -17.87 37.38
C GLY A 317 7.53 -18.32 38.80
N MET A 318 7.48 -19.62 39.11
CA MET A 318 7.74 -20.17 40.46
C MET A 318 9.16 -20.75 40.64
N GLY A 319 10.10 -20.47 39.75
CA GLY A 319 11.49 -20.93 39.83
C GLY A 319 12.49 -19.94 40.44
N LEU A 320 12.08 -18.72 40.80
CA LEU A 320 12.99 -17.68 41.29
C LEU A 320 12.41 -17.00 42.53
N LYS A 321 12.65 -17.61 43.69
CA LYS A 321 12.68 -16.90 44.97
C LYS A 321 13.95 -17.27 45.74
N CYS A 322 14.47 -16.24 46.39
CA CYS A 322 15.46 -16.23 47.48
C CYS A 322 16.93 -16.16 47.07
N HIS A 323 17.46 -14.93 47.07
CA HIS A 323 18.60 -14.59 47.92
C HIS A 323 18.65 -13.07 48.19
N ASP A 324 18.58 -12.72 49.48
CA ASP A 324 19.24 -11.63 50.24
C ASP A 324 19.19 -10.18 49.71
N ALA A 325 19.26 -9.11 50.50
CA ALA A 325 19.56 -8.81 51.91
C ALA A 325 18.92 -7.42 52.18
N GLN A 326 18.38 -7.14 53.36
CA GLN A 326 19.04 -6.41 54.45
C GLN A 326 19.63 -5.05 54.05
#